data_AF-A0A6C9EHN8-F1
#
_entry.id   AF-A0A6C9EHN8-F1
#
_cell.length_a   1.000
_cell.length_b   1.000
_cell.length_c   1.000
_cell.angle_alpha   90.00
_cell.angle_beta   90.00
_cell.angle_gamma   90.00
#
_symmetry.space_group_name_H-M   'P 1'
#
loop_
_entity.id
_entity.type
_entity.pdbx_description
1 polymer ?
#
loop_
_entity_poly.entity_id
_entity_poly.type
_entity_poly.pdbx_seq_one_letter_code
_entity_poly.pdbx_strand_id
1 'polypeptide(L)' 'MKKYENYVSALNSLRKAPEQDLGNDFIQSGIIDKFGLQFELGWKLFKALLAY' A
#
# COMPACT_ATOMS: atom_id res chain seq x y z
N MET A 1 -14.77 -2.33 -8.79
CA MET A 1 -14.03 -3.60 -8.54
C MET A 1 -13.44 -3.50 -7.15
N LYS A 2 -13.94 -4.26 -6.17
CA LYS A 2 -13.53 -4.14 -4.75
C LYS A 2 -12.01 -4.20 -4.52
N LYS A 3 -11.27 -4.98 -5.35
CA LYS A 3 -9.80 -5.06 -5.31
C LYS A 3 -9.11 -3.74 -5.67
N TYR A 4 -9.63 -3.02 -6.66
CA TYR A 4 -9.10 -1.71 -7.09
C TYR A 4 -9.35 -0.64 -6.02
N GLU A 5 -10.56 -0.60 -5.46
CA GLU A 5 -10.91 0.33 -4.38
C GLU A 5 -10.02 0.12 -3.14
N ASN A 6 -9.78 -1.13 -2.75
CA ASN A 6 -8.86 -1.47 -1.66
C ASN A 6 -7.42 -1.02 -1.95
N TYR A 7 -6.95 -1.23 -3.18
CA TYR A 7 -5.61 -0.79 -3.61
C TYR A 7 -5.46 0.73 -3.54
N VAL A 8 -6.46 1.48 -4.03
CA VAL A 8 -6.45 2.96 -3.99
C VAL A 8 -6.49 3.48 -2.56
N SER A 9 -7.31 2.89 -1.69
CA SER A 9 -7.39 3.27 -0.27
C SER A 9 -6.06 3.07 0.46
N ALA A 10 -5.44 1.90 0.28
CA ALA A 10 -4.14 1.59 0.86
C ALA A 10 -3.02 2.51 0.30
N LEU A 11 -3.05 2.80 -1.00
CA LEU A 11 -2.12 3.74 -1.64
C LEU A 11 -2.22 5.14 -1.06
N ASN A 12 -3.44 5.63 -0.85
CA ASN A 12 -3.69 6.96 -0.28
C ASN A 12 -3.15 7.08 1.15
N SER A 13 -3.19 6.00 1.93
CA SER A 13 -2.58 5.96 3.25
C SER A 13 -1.06 6.00 3.16
N LEU A 14 -0.46 5.17 2.29
CA LEU A 14 0.98 5.08 2.11
C LEU A 14 1.59 6.37 1.54
N ARG A 15 0.86 7.11 0.71
CA ARG A 15 1.30 8.39 0.15
C ARG A 15 1.61 9.44 1.22
N LYS A 16 1.01 9.32 2.41
CA LYS A 16 1.27 10.21 3.55
C LYS A 16 2.52 9.83 4.34
N ALA A 17 3.19 8.71 4.02
CA ALA A 17 4.38 8.25 4.71
C ALA A 17 5.50 9.31 4.83
N PRO A 18 5.80 10.13 3.79
CA PRO A 18 6.82 11.18 3.92
C PRO A 18 6.46 12.31 4.89
N GLU A 19 5.18 12.46 5.24
CA GLU A 19 4.70 13.44 6.22
C GLU A 19 4.78 12.91 7.66
N GLN A 20 5.08 11.62 7.83
CA GLN A 20 5.22 10.99 9.15
C GLN A 20 6.65 11.12 9.68
N ASP A 21 6.82 10.96 10.98
CA ASP A 21 8.14 11.00 11.62
C ASP A 21 8.96 9.76 11.26
N LEU A 22 9.84 9.89 10.26
CA LEU A 22 10.74 8.85 9.80
C LEU A 22 11.93 8.61 10.76
N GLY A 23 12.15 9.49 11.75
CA GLY A 23 13.15 9.28 12.80
C GLY A 23 12.65 8.36 13.92
N ASN A 24 11.36 8.01 13.90
CA ASN A 24 10.76 7.09 14.85
C ASN A 24 10.70 5.67 14.26
N ASP A 25 11.45 4.74 14.86
CA ASP A 25 11.56 3.34 14.41
C ASP A 25 10.20 2.62 14.33
N PHE A 26 9.26 2.94 15.22
CA PHE A 26 7.92 2.34 15.22
C PHE A 26 7.10 2.83 14.03
N ILE A 27 7.13 4.15 13.75
CA ILE A 27 6.45 4.73 12.60
C ILE A 27 7.08 4.23 11.30
N GLN A 28 8.41 4.19 11.22
CA GLN A 28 9.12 3.68 10.06
C GLN A 28 8.79 2.21 9.77
N SER A 29 8.75 1.36 10.81
CA SER A 29 8.34 -0.04 10.67
C SER A 29 6.90 -0.16 10.16
N GLY A 30 5.97 0.64 10.71
CA GLY A 30 4.58 0.67 10.24
C GLY A 30 4.42 1.14 8.79
N ILE A 31 5.30 2.01 8.30
CA ILE A 31 5.34 2.42 6.88
C ILE A 31 5.83 1.27 6.00
N ILE A 32 6.87 0.56 6.42
CA ILE A 32 7.41 -0.61 5.70
C ILE A 32 6.33 -1.70 5.57
N ASP A 33 5.60 -1.98 6.65
CA ASP A 33 4.50 -2.96 6.64
C ASP A 33 3.39 -2.56 5.65
N LYS A 34 3.00 -1.27 5.65
CA LYS A 34 2.02 -0.74 4.69
C LYS A 34 2.51 -0.84 3.25
N PHE A 35 3.81 -0.61 3.01
CA PHE A 35 4.41 -0.79 1.68
C PHE A 35 4.32 -2.25 1.22
N GLY A 36 4.64 -3.20 2.09
CA GLY A 36 4.48 -4.64 1.81
C GLY A 36 3.05 -5.02 1.44
N LEU A 37 2.07 -4.54 2.21
CA LEU A 37 0.64 -4.72 1.90
C LEU A 37 0.27 -4.11 0.54
N GLN A 38 0.77 -2.91 0.24
CA GLN A 38 0.47 -2.22 -1.02
C GLN A 38 1.02 -2.98 -2.23
N PHE A 39 2.22 -3.56 -2.10
CA PHE A 39 2.81 -4.42 -3.13
C PHE A 39 1.95 -5.67 -3.37
N GLU A 40 1.52 -6.32 -2.28
CA GLU A 40 0.64 -7.50 -2.31
C GLU A 40 -0.70 -7.22 -3.04
N LEU A 41 -1.33 -6.08 -2.72
CA LEU A 41 -2.54 -5.64 -3.41
C LEU A 41 -2.28 -5.33 -4.89
N GLY A 42 -1.13 -4.73 -5.19
CA GLY A 42 -0.72 -4.35 -6.55
C GLY A 42 -0.59 -5.53 -7.49
N TRP A 43 0.18 -6.56 -7.13
CA TRP A 43 0.35 -7.72 -8.02
C TRP A 43 -0.95 -8.54 -8.16
N LYS A 44 -1.76 -8.64 -7.09
CA LYS A 44 -3.09 -9.30 -7.15
C LYS A 44 -4.04 -8.58 -8.10
N LEU A 45 -4.02 -7.24 -8.09
CA LEU A 45 -4.79 -6.43 -9.01
C LEU A 45 -4.28 -6.60 -10.45
N PHE A 46 -2.96 -6.56 -10.66
CA PHE A 46 -2.35 -6.74 -11.97
C PHE A 46 -2.66 -8.13 -12.56
N LYS A 47 -2.56 -9.18 -11.75
CA LYS A 47 -2.95 -10.55 -12.14
C LYS A 47 -4.42 -10.63 -12.53
N ALA A 48 -5.31 -9.93 -11.82
CA ALA A 48 -6.74 -9.90 -12.17
C ALA A 48 -7.00 -9.13 -13.47
N LEU A 49 -6.23 -8.08 -13.73
CA LEU A 49 -6.32 -7.31 -14.97
C LEU A 49 -5.86 -8.13 -16.20
N LEU A 50 -4.77 -8.89 -16.07
CA LEU A 50 -4.27 -9.75 -17.15
C LEU A 50 -5.14 -10.97 -17.43
N ALA A 51 -6.02 -11.35 -16.51
CA ALA A 51 -6.94 -12.47 -16.67
C ALA A 51 -8.28 -12.06 -17.32
N TYR A 52 -8.42 -10.78 -17.68
CA TYR A 52 -9.59 -10.19 -18.34
C TYR A 52 -9.30 -9.98 -19.82
#